data_AF-A0A0F9IC84-F1
#
_entry.id   AF-A0A0F9IC84-F1
#
_cell.length_a   1.000
_cell.length_b   1.000
_cell.length_c   1.000
_cell.angle_alpha   90.00
_cell.angle_beta   90.00
_cell.angle_gamma   90.00
#
_symmetry.space_group_name_H-M   'P 1'
#
loop_
_entity.id
_entity.type
_entity.pdbx_description
1 polymer ?
#
loop_
_entity_poly.entity_id
_entity_poly.type
_entity_poly.pdbx_seq_one_letter_code
_entity_poly.pdbx_strand_id
1 'polypeptide(L)' 'MKPTKRAMRTFNGLRRVIATLRGPDGCPWDRVQTHRSLRPFLLEEASETLEALDSADPAGLCEELGARELR' A
#
# COMPACT_ATOMS: atom_id res chain seq x y z
N MET A 1 8.44 -3.17 23.09
CA MET A 1 8.10 -4.47 22.46
C MET A 1 7.75 -4.22 21.00
N LYS A 2 8.43 -4.88 20.03
CA LYS A 2 8.16 -4.67 18.60
C LYS A 2 6.86 -5.42 18.21
N PRO A 3 5.97 -4.84 17.38
CA PRO A 3 4.72 -5.49 16.99
C PRO A 3 4.99 -6.78 16.20
N THR A 4 4.14 -7.80 16.40
CA THR A 4 4.23 -9.07 15.67
C THR A 4 3.85 -8.88 14.20
N LYS A 5 4.42 -9.68 13.28
CA LYS A 5 4.09 -9.64 11.84
C LYS A 5 2.57 -9.72 11.58
N ARG A 6 1.85 -10.51 12.38
CA ARG A 6 0.38 -10.64 12.27
C ARG A 6 -0.37 -9.36 12.63
N ALA A 7 0.08 -8.62 13.66
CA ALA A 7 -0.52 -7.33 14.02
C ALA A 7 -0.29 -6.26 12.94
N MET A 8 0.86 -6.32 12.25
CA MET A 8 1.18 -5.39 11.15
C MET A 8 0.38 -5.65 9.87
N ARG A 9 -0.12 -6.88 9.64
CA ARG A 9 -0.95 -7.25 8.49
C ARG A 9 -2.43 -6.81 8.60
N THR A 10 -2.79 -6.07 9.64
CA THR A 10 -4.13 -5.51 9.79
C THR A 10 -4.19 -4.11 9.18
N PHE A 11 -5.39 -3.62 8.85
CA PHE A 11 -5.57 -2.23 8.43
C PHE A 11 -5.03 -1.22 9.46
N ASN A 12 -5.21 -1.51 10.76
CA ASN A 12 -4.63 -0.70 11.83
C ASN A 12 -3.09 -0.77 11.85
N GLY A 13 -2.52 -1.93 11.50
CA GLY A 13 -1.09 -2.13 11.30
C GLY A 13 -0.56 -1.26 10.14
N LEU A 14 -1.23 -1.28 8.99
CA LEU A 14 -0.92 -0.44 7.84
C LEU A 14 -0.99 1.06 8.21
N ARG A 15 -2.06 1.49 8.87
CA ARG A 15 -2.18 2.87 9.38
C ARG A 15 -1.02 3.28 10.28
N ARG A 16 -0.56 2.37 11.15
CA ARG A 16 0.59 2.63 12.01
C ARG A 16 1.88 2.76 11.20
N VAL A 17 2.11 1.92 10.20
CA VAL A 17 3.27 2.05 9.31
C VAL A 17 3.28 3.40 8.60
N ILE A 18 2.15 3.78 7.99
CA ILE A 18 2.00 5.08 7.32
C ILE A 18 2.25 6.23 8.29
N ALA A 19 1.71 6.16 9.52
CA ALA A 19 1.93 7.18 10.55
C ALA A 19 3.41 7.30 10.94
N THR A 20 4.13 6.17 11.05
CA THR A 20 5.58 6.16 11.31
C THR A 20 6.36 6.77 10.15
N LEU A 21 6.06 6.39 8.90
CA LEU A 21 6.73 6.91 7.70
C LEU A 21 6.50 8.42 7.53
N ARG A 22 5.34 8.93 7.93
CA ARG A 22 5.00 10.36 7.89
C ARG A 22 5.39 11.13 9.17
N GLY A 23 5.96 10.46 10.17
CA GLY A 23 6.38 11.07 11.43
C GLY A 23 7.65 11.93 11.29
N PRO A 24 8.07 12.64 12.36
CA PRO A 24 9.25 13.52 12.34
C PRO A 24 10.53 12.82 11.86
N ASP A 25 10.77 11.60 12.34
CA ASP A 25 11.92 10.75 11.96
C ASP A 25 11.61 9.83 10.78
N GLY A 26 10.49 10.05 10.11
CA GLY A 26 10.01 9.25 8.98
C GLY A 26 10.71 9.57 7.66
N CYS A 27 10.29 8.89 6.60
CA CYS A 27 10.82 9.07 5.26
C CYS A 27 10.47 10.48 4.72
N PRO A 28 11.46 11.28 4.25
CA PRO A 28 11.20 12.62 3.73
C PRO A 28 10.18 12.66 2.59
N TRP A 29 10.20 11.65 1.72
CA TRP A 29 9.27 11.53 0.59
C TRP A 29 7.83 11.33 1.06
N ASP A 30 7.60 10.43 2.02
CA ASP A 30 6.26 10.15 2.57
C ASP A 30 5.67 11.35 3.29
N ARG A 31 6.51 12.13 4.00
CA ARG A 31 6.06 13.32 4.74
C ARG A 31 5.49 14.40 3.82
N VAL A 32 6.09 14.58 2.63
CA VAL A 32 5.68 15.64 1.68
C VAL A 32 4.53 15.21 0.78
N GLN A 33 4.09 13.95 0.82
CA GLN A 33 2.98 13.48 -0.02
C GLN A 33 1.65 14.15 0.34
N THR A 34 0.94 14.57 -0.71
CA THR A 34 -0.42 15.12 -0.67
C THR A 34 -1.32 14.30 -1.58
N HIS A 35 -2.64 14.43 -1.45
CA HIS A 35 -3.58 13.78 -2.40
C HIS A 35 -3.30 14.16 -3.85
N ARG A 36 -2.82 15.38 -4.10
CA ARG A 36 -2.46 15.85 -5.45
C ARG A 36 -1.18 15.22 -5.98
N SER A 37 -0.16 15.02 -5.14
CA SER A 37 1.09 14.37 -5.55
C SER A 37 0.94 12.87 -5.75
N LEU A 38 -0.02 12.24 -5.05
CA LEU A 38 -0.30 10.81 -5.16
C LEU A 38 -1.20 10.44 -6.35
N ARG A 39 -1.87 11.41 -6.97
CA ARG A 39 -2.80 11.19 -8.09
C ARG A 39 -2.24 10.38 -9.27
N PRO A 40 -1.03 10.66 -9.81
CA PRO A 40 -0.49 9.88 -10.93
C PRO A 40 -0.28 8.41 -10.54
N PHE A 41 0.32 8.15 -9.38
CA PHE A 41 0.53 6.78 -8.88
C PHE A 41 -0.79 6.04 -8.68
N LEU A 42 -1.82 6.69 -8.13
CA LEU A 42 -3.13 6.07 -7.99
C LEU A 42 -3.76 5.69 -9.35
N LEU A 43 -3.49 6.47 -10.41
CA LEU A 43 -3.97 6.18 -11.75
C LEU A 43 -3.21 5.00 -12.38
N GLU A 44 -1.89 4.93 -12.17
CA GLU A 44 -1.03 3.83 -12.62
C GLU A 44 -1.50 2.51 -12.00
N GLU A 45 -1.58 2.46 -10.66
CA GLU A 45 -2.00 1.26 -9.92
C GLU A 45 -3.43 0.82 -10.29
N ALA A 46 -4.33 1.77 -10.55
CA ALA A 46 -5.68 1.45 -11.03
C ALA A 46 -5.67 0.85 -12.44
N SER A 47 -4.74 1.28 -13.30
CA SER A 47 -4.58 0.73 -14.65
C SER A 47 -3.97 -0.67 -14.59
N GLU A 48 -2.92 -0.88 -13.79
CA GLU A 48 -2.29 -2.19 -13.56
C GLU A 48 -3.29 -3.19 -12.95
N THR A 49 -4.14 -2.72 -12.03
CA THR A 49 -5.24 -3.53 -11.47
C THR A 49 -6.21 -4.01 -12.56
N LEU A 50 -6.56 -3.14 -13.51
CA LEU A 50 -7.44 -3.51 -14.63
C LEU A 50 -6.74 -4.50 -15.57
N GLU A 51 -5.45 -4.30 -15.85
CA GLU A 51 -4.66 -5.23 -16.66
C GLU A 51 -4.58 -6.63 -16.04
N ALA A 52 -4.42 -6.71 -14.72
CA ALA A 52 -4.43 -7.97 -13.98
C ALA A 52 -5.80 -8.67 -14.02
N LEU A 53 -6.90 -7.90 -14.00
CA LEU A 53 -8.26 -8.43 -14.18
C LEU A 53 -8.49 -8.98 -15.58
N ASP A 54 -8.11 -8.20 -16.60
CA ASP A 54 -8.28 -8.58 -18.01
C ASP A 54 -7.42 -9.81 -18.36
N SER A 55 -6.25 -9.94 -17.73
CA SER A 55 -5.34 -11.08 -17.90
C SER A 55 -5.69 -12.29 -17.03
N ALA A 56 -6.74 -12.19 -16.22
CA ALA A 56 -7.13 -13.19 -15.23
C ALA A 56 -5.95 -13.69 -14.38
N ASP A 57 -5.15 -12.74 -13.86
CA ASP A 57 -3.98 -12.99 -13.00
C ASP A 57 -4.31 -12.65 -11.53
N PRO A 58 -4.66 -13.65 -10.70
CA PRO A 58 -4.95 -13.42 -9.29
C PRO A 58 -3.73 -12.94 -8.49
N ALA A 59 -2.51 -13.27 -8.94
CA ALA A 59 -1.30 -12.87 -8.24
C ALA A 59 -1.03 -11.38 -8.48
N GLY A 60 -1.08 -10.93 -9.73
CA GLY A 60 -1.02 -9.50 -10.07
C GLY A 60 -2.12 -8.71 -9.39
N LEU A 61 -3.36 -9.21 -9.40
CA LEU A 61 -4.46 -8.52 -8.72
C LEU A 61 -4.23 -8.36 -7.21
N CYS A 62 -3.61 -9.35 -6.56
CA CYS A 62 -3.22 -9.23 -5.16
C CYS A 62 -2.13 -8.17 -4.98
N GLU A 63 -1.14 -8.14 -5.86
CA GLU A 63 -0.03 -7.19 -5.82
C GLU A 63 -0.52 -5.74 -5.90
N GLU A 64 -1.30 -5.41 -6.94
CA GLU A 64 -1.77 -4.03 -7.17
C GLU A 64 -2.75 -3.54 -6.10
N LEU A 65 -3.58 -4.44 -5.54
CA LEU A 65 -4.47 -4.09 -4.43
C LEU A 65 -3.73 -3.98 -3.09
N GLY A 66 -2.42 -4.26 -3.05
CA GLY A 66 -1.65 -4.36 -1.81
C GLY A 66 -2.15 -5.50 -0.90
N ALA A 67 -2.86 -6.47 -1.45
CA ALA A 67 -3.33 -7.65 -0.76
C ALA A 67 -2.23 -8.73 -0.77
N ARG A 68 -2.03 -9.40 0.37
CA ARG A 68 -1.32 -10.68 0.37
C ARG A 68 -2.34 -11.77 0.60
N GLU A 69 -2.35 -12.75 -0.32
CA GLU A 69 -3.16 -13.96 -0.29
C GLU A 69 -3.46 -14.42 1.14
N LEU A 70 -4.76 -14.45 1.48
CA LEU A 70 -5.28 -15.13 2.66
C LEU A 70 -5.23 -16.63 2.37
N ARG A 71 -4.05 -17.24 2.59
CA ARG A 71 -3.98 -18.63 3.04
C ARG A 71 -3.94 -18.65 4.56
#